data_AF-A0A1B3PL65-F1
#
_entry.id   AF-A0A1B3PL65-F1
#
_cell.length_a   1.000
_cell.length_b   1.000
_cell.length_c   1.000
_cell.angle_alpha   90.00
_cell.angle_beta   90.00
_cell.angle_gamma   90.00
#
_symmetry.space_group_name_H-M   'P 1'
#
loop_
_entity.id
_entity.type
_entity.pdbx_description
1 polymer ?
#
loop_
_entity_poly.entity_id
_entity_poly.type
_entity_poly.pdbx_seq_one_letter_code
_entity_poly.pdbx_strand_id
1 'polypeptide(L)'
;MGGSMIPLRSLLAGALLCATAVHASAAPLDVTPETLIERANLLRDARERPWDPDTGLLGNLRNVHIIANDCTVRVVSGPENRLFLGSGTFRVADSSYSGDRQRNAKTRPYDVTISAATGASAIPRVGADNAAVCFTLQLATAHELLLRGDNLKLLFDRVDLPVLRMYVNPSHGVKLWFHDVRLGLLSVQSNATVVAGGTGQVQWLQLASSQASTALLFHDMEARHAGVTATTTGARFSIRIGADTEAGYYQPARAPGRIALEYPIWIDGPVAALKVPAGRVNPLPMNDEIRNTTRTLRAEVLGLAGPAPSLPAASAGSASPSASSPTPAPISPRQRVADVLQPLLRPGMTLGKVDLWNGGGALEGRAPDEVAVRDFARDLKQSGEVRSAQVARIQRNESGVAEYRVMVNFLCAAPGERSVCLPAAGSSYTQQQIEAALRPVLAPQVQVAQIELTSDGTRVLVKGRASEADARAALERVRTQLPWLEGSSSSMGKDEFSARFRMACTVPPRSQGICTTEGSGR
;
A
#
# COMPACT_ATOMS: atom_id res chain seq x y z
N MET A 1 -85.12 -3.85 7.18
CA MET A 1 -84.67 -2.98 8.29
C MET A 1 -83.15 -2.89 8.22
N GLY A 2 -82.61 -1.67 8.03
CA GLY A 2 -81.17 -1.32 8.00
C GLY A 2 -80.39 -1.90 6.81
N GLY A 3 -79.92 -1.14 5.81
CA GLY A 3 -79.07 0.06 5.90
C GLY A 3 -77.66 -0.39 6.31
N SER A 4 -76.59 -0.32 5.52
CA SER A 4 -76.20 0.73 4.57
C SER A 4 -75.20 0.20 3.51
N MET A 5 -75.30 0.74 2.30
CA MET A 5 -74.25 0.71 1.26
C MET A 5 -73.14 1.72 1.59
N ILE A 6 -71.95 1.56 0.95
CA ILE A 6 -71.06 2.58 0.31
C ILE A 6 -69.55 2.20 0.48
N PRO A 7 -68.70 2.45 -0.53
CA PRO A 7 -67.89 1.39 -1.16
C PRO A 7 -66.38 1.50 -0.95
N LEU A 8 -65.68 0.47 -1.46
CA LEU A 8 -64.26 0.47 -1.81
C LEU A 8 -63.85 1.76 -2.53
N ARG A 9 -63.03 2.58 -1.88
CA ARG A 9 -62.00 3.43 -2.50
C ARG A 9 -61.03 3.89 -1.41
N SER A 10 -59.75 3.87 -1.74
CA SER A 10 -58.62 4.48 -1.02
C SER A 10 -57.83 3.56 -0.07
N LEU A 11 -57.10 2.58 -0.62
CA LEU A 11 -55.84 2.08 -0.01
C LEU A 11 -54.87 1.68 -1.14
N LEU A 12 -54.46 2.68 -1.93
CA LEU A 12 -53.37 2.60 -2.91
C LEU A 12 -52.49 3.86 -2.70
N ALA A 13 -51.89 3.98 -1.52
CA ALA A 13 -50.88 4.98 -1.19
C ALA A 13 -50.21 4.58 0.12
N GLY A 14 -49.11 3.84 0.05
CA GLY A 14 -48.40 3.43 1.27
C GLY A 14 -47.35 2.35 1.07
N ALA A 15 -46.58 2.40 -0.03
CA ALA A 15 -45.39 1.58 -0.19
C ALA A 15 -44.33 2.31 -1.04
N LEU A 16 -44.10 3.59 -0.71
CA LEU A 16 -42.86 4.28 -1.05
C LEU A 16 -42.31 4.82 0.26
N LEU A 17 -41.36 4.12 0.86
CA LEU A 17 -40.36 4.68 1.77
C LEU A 17 -39.35 3.59 2.15
N CYS A 18 -38.08 3.99 2.09
CA CYS A 18 -36.88 3.24 2.49
C CYS A 18 -36.32 2.21 1.49
N ALA A 19 -36.10 2.63 0.24
CA ALA A 19 -34.86 2.24 -0.41
C ALA A 19 -33.73 3.04 0.28
N THR A 20 -33.17 2.49 1.35
CA THR A 20 -31.83 2.91 1.78
C THR A 20 -30.94 2.75 0.56
N ALA A 21 -30.32 3.85 0.10
CA ALA A 21 -29.28 3.77 -0.90
C ALA A 21 -28.21 2.82 -0.36
N VAL A 22 -28.25 1.57 -0.81
CA VAL A 22 -27.18 0.62 -0.59
C VAL A 22 -26.03 1.22 -1.38
N HIS A 23 -25.09 1.85 -0.68
CA HIS A 23 -23.80 2.24 -1.25
C HIS A 23 -23.24 1.00 -1.93
N ALA A 24 -23.30 0.96 -3.25
CA ALA A 24 -22.73 -0.12 -4.02
C ALA A 24 -21.22 -0.04 -3.85
N SER A 25 -20.68 -0.78 -2.89
CA SER A 25 -19.24 -0.98 -2.75
C SER A 25 -18.72 -1.65 -4.01
N ALA A 26 -17.57 -1.20 -4.50
CA ALA A 26 -16.93 -1.89 -5.61
C ALA A 26 -16.59 -3.33 -5.20
N ALA A 27 -16.46 -4.22 -6.17
CA ALA A 27 -15.80 -5.48 -5.91
C ALA A 27 -14.39 -5.19 -5.32
N PRO A 28 -13.91 -6.00 -4.35
CA PRO A 28 -12.55 -5.84 -3.86
C PRO A 28 -11.57 -5.86 -5.04
N LEU A 29 -10.67 -4.88 -5.07
CA LEU A 29 -9.60 -4.86 -6.07
C LEU A 29 -8.77 -6.15 -5.99
N ASP A 30 -8.15 -6.51 -7.11
CA ASP A 30 -7.24 -7.67 -7.15
C ASP A 30 -6.15 -7.51 -6.09
N VAL A 31 -5.96 -8.55 -5.28
CA VAL A 31 -4.94 -8.53 -4.24
C VAL A 31 -3.58 -8.69 -4.91
N THR A 32 -2.85 -7.59 -4.99
CA THR A 32 -1.51 -7.44 -5.54
C THR A 32 -0.49 -7.16 -4.42
N PRO A 33 0.82 -7.34 -4.66
CA PRO A 33 1.85 -6.95 -3.71
C PRO A 33 1.69 -5.53 -3.16
N GLU A 34 1.28 -4.58 -4.02
CA GLU A 34 1.09 -3.17 -3.66
C GLU A 34 -0.11 -2.95 -2.72
N THR A 35 -1.21 -3.67 -2.94
CA THR A 35 -2.38 -3.63 -2.03
C THR A 35 -2.08 -4.26 -0.68
N LEU A 36 -1.22 -5.30 -0.64
CA LEU A 36 -0.80 -5.95 0.59
C LEU A 36 0.13 -5.03 1.40
N ILE A 37 1.07 -4.34 0.75
CA ILE A 37 1.93 -3.32 1.39
C ILE A 37 1.09 -2.18 1.96
N GLU A 38 0.08 -1.72 1.22
CA GLU A 38 -0.88 -0.73 1.70
C GLU A 38 -1.64 -1.23 2.93
N ARG A 39 -2.13 -2.47 2.92
CA ARG A 39 -2.76 -3.09 4.10
C ARG A 39 -1.83 -3.19 5.30
N ALA A 40 -0.56 -3.50 5.10
CA ALA A 40 0.44 -3.52 6.17
C ALA A 40 0.65 -2.12 6.77
N ASN A 41 0.71 -1.07 5.93
CA ASN A 41 0.78 0.32 6.39
C ASN A 41 -0.46 0.73 7.20
N LEU A 42 -1.66 0.37 6.72
CA LEU A 42 -2.90 0.67 7.44
C LEU A 42 -2.98 -0.08 8.78
N LEU A 43 -2.57 -1.34 8.83
CA LEU A 43 -2.50 -2.11 10.08
C LEU A 43 -1.52 -1.46 11.09
N ARG A 44 -0.39 -0.94 10.59
CA ARG A 44 0.57 -0.20 11.42
C ARG A 44 -0.06 1.05 12.01
N ASP A 45 -0.71 1.85 11.16
CA ASP A 45 -1.18 3.18 11.52
C ASP A 45 -2.53 3.15 12.28
N ALA A 46 -3.27 2.03 12.22
CA ALA A 46 -4.56 1.84 12.88
C ALA A 46 -4.51 1.81 14.41
N ARG A 47 -3.33 1.56 15.01
CA ARG A 47 -3.17 1.45 16.47
C ARG A 47 -1.84 2.02 16.90
N GLU A 48 -1.85 2.91 17.89
CA GLU A 48 -0.64 3.35 18.57
C GLU A 48 -0.08 2.22 19.45
N ARG A 49 1.21 1.93 19.31
CA ARG A 49 1.94 0.96 20.12
C ARG A 49 3.00 1.68 20.95
N PRO A 50 3.23 1.24 22.21
CA PRO A 50 4.17 1.90 23.08
C PRO A 50 5.59 1.83 22.50
N TRP A 51 6.29 2.96 22.59
CA TRP A 51 7.68 3.10 22.21
C TRP A 51 8.52 3.31 23.47
N ASP A 52 9.32 2.30 23.79
CA ASP A 52 10.32 2.33 24.86
C ASP A 52 11.41 1.28 24.53
N PRO A 53 12.39 1.63 23.68
CA PRO A 53 13.37 0.68 23.16
C PRO A 53 14.28 0.12 24.27
N ASP A 54 14.44 0.84 25.39
CA ASP A 54 15.27 0.41 26.52
C ASP A 54 14.63 -0.79 27.25
N THR A 55 13.30 -0.89 27.25
CA THR A 55 12.55 -2.06 27.76
C THR A 55 12.10 -3.02 26.65
N GLY A 56 12.53 -2.78 25.42
CA GLY A 56 12.28 -3.61 24.25
C GLY A 56 10.94 -3.35 23.55
N LEU A 57 10.18 -2.31 23.91
CA LEU A 57 8.94 -1.93 23.23
C LEU A 57 9.25 -1.07 22.01
N LEU A 58 8.86 -1.53 20.82
CA LEU A 58 9.37 -1.02 19.55
C LEU A 58 8.37 -0.14 18.78
N GLY A 59 7.26 0.26 19.40
CA GLY A 59 6.26 1.13 18.79
C GLY A 59 5.68 0.57 17.49
N ASN A 60 5.29 1.45 16.57
CA ASN A 60 4.78 1.09 15.25
C ASN A 60 5.93 0.93 14.24
N LEU A 61 6.42 -0.30 14.09
CA LEU A 61 7.56 -0.59 13.22
C LEU A 61 7.20 -0.54 11.73
N ARG A 62 8.09 0.08 10.94
CA ARG A 62 8.15 -0.01 9.48
C ARG A 62 9.27 -0.97 9.07
N ASN A 63 10.51 -0.62 9.43
CA ASN A 63 11.71 -1.40 9.09
C ASN A 63 12.41 -1.94 10.35
N VAL A 64 12.96 -3.15 10.24
CA VAL A 64 13.82 -3.75 11.27
C VAL A 64 15.14 -4.20 10.64
N HIS A 65 16.25 -3.64 11.11
CA HIS A 65 17.59 -4.07 10.71
C HIS A 65 18.19 -4.94 11.82
N ILE A 66 18.41 -6.21 11.55
CA ILE A 66 19.04 -7.15 12.48
C ILE A 66 20.50 -7.32 12.07
N ILE A 67 21.41 -6.97 12.99
CA ILE A 67 22.86 -7.13 12.86
C ILE A 67 23.35 -8.08 13.94
N ALA A 68 23.54 -9.36 13.60
CA ALA A 68 23.93 -10.39 14.57
C ALA A 68 24.79 -11.49 13.94
N ASN A 69 26.01 -11.67 14.46
CA ASN A 69 26.90 -12.75 14.05
C ASN A 69 26.70 -13.96 14.96
N ASP A 70 26.89 -15.16 14.41
CA ASP A 70 26.87 -16.45 15.11
C ASP A 70 25.65 -16.61 16.02
N CYS A 71 24.51 -16.13 15.53
CA CYS A 71 23.32 -15.95 16.33
C CYS A 71 22.13 -16.70 15.73
N THR A 72 21.33 -17.33 16.60
CA THR A 72 19.99 -17.81 16.25
C THR A 72 18.97 -16.80 16.77
N VAL A 73 18.11 -16.30 15.89
CA VAL A 73 17.05 -15.34 16.19
C VAL A 73 15.71 -16.00 15.90
N ARG A 74 14.74 -15.85 16.82
CA ARG A 74 13.36 -16.26 16.57
C ARG A 74 12.49 -15.04 16.32
N VAL A 75 11.62 -15.12 15.32
CA VAL A 75 10.61 -14.12 14.99
C VAL A 75 9.25 -14.78 15.13
N VAL A 76 8.33 -14.13 15.85
CA VAL A 76 6.96 -14.60 16.05
C VAL A 76 5.97 -13.46 15.83
N SER A 77 4.70 -13.77 15.56
CA SER A 77 3.65 -12.75 15.54
C SER A 77 3.13 -12.43 16.95
N GLY A 78 2.64 -11.21 17.13
CA GLY A 78 1.97 -10.80 18.37
C GLY A 78 1.21 -9.48 18.24
N PRO A 79 0.54 -9.05 19.33
CA PRO A 79 -0.23 -7.79 19.34
C PRO A 79 0.66 -6.54 19.39
N GLU A 80 1.88 -6.69 19.91
CA GLU A 80 2.89 -5.64 20.07
C GLU A 80 4.12 -5.93 19.19
N ASN A 81 4.91 -4.89 18.92
CA ASN A 81 6.28 -5.07 18.43
C ASN A 81 7.21 -5.04 19.65
N ARG A 82 7.83 -6.17 19.99
CA ARG A 82 8.62 -6.27 21.22
C ARG A 82 9.84 -7.18 21.07
N LEU A 83 10.96 -6.75 21.64
CA LEU A 83 12.19 -7.52 21.72
C LEU A 83 12.30 -8.20 23.09
N PHE A 84 12.67 -9.47 23.08
CA PHE A 84 12.95 -10.26 24.27
C PHE A 84 14.34 -10.88 24.16
N LEU A 85 15.18 -10.69 25.17
CA LEU A 85 16.54 -11.26 25.17
C LEU A 85 16.53 -12.76 25.49
N GLY A 86 17.47 -13.48 24.88
CA GLY A 86 17.77 -14.89 25.12
C GLY A 86 19.14 -15.03 25.78
N SER A 87 20.09 -15.72 25.14
CA SER A 87 21.47 -15.87 25.63
C SER A 87 22.38 -14.65 25.36
N GLY A 88 22.01 -13.78 24.42
CA GLY A 88 22.82 -12.62 24.04
C GLY A 88 22.47 -11.34 24.80
N THR A 89 23.24 -10.29 24.50
CA THR A 89 22.96 -8.91 24.90
C THR A 89 22.85 -8.07 23.64
N PHE A 90 21.70 -7.42 23.49
CA PHE A 90 21.38 -6.60 22.33
C PHE A 90 20.84 -5.24 22.78
N ARG A 91 21.03 -4.26 21.91
CA ARG A 91 20.43 -2.94 22.01
C ARG A 91 19.56 -2.65 20.79
N VAL A 92 18.62 -1.76 20.99
CA VAL A 92 17.74 -1.23 19.95
C VAL A 92 18.10 0.23 19.74
N ALA A 93 18.30 0.63 18.49
CA ALA A 93 18.53 2.03 18.13
C ALA A 93 17.45 2.52 17.14
N ASP A 94 16.94 3.72 17.37
CA ASP A 94 16.07 4.42 16.42
C ASP A 94 16.90 4.94 15.23
N SER A 95 16.66 4.31 14.08
CA SER A 95 17.27 4.64 12.79
C SER A 95 16.31 5.36 11.83
N SER A 96 15.16 5.83 12.32
CA SER A 96 14.17 6.52 11.49
C SER A 96 14.77 7.80 10.90
N TYR A 97 14.48 8.05 9.62
CA TYR A 97 14.90 9.25 8.90
C TYR A 97 14.43 10.53 9.61
N SER A 98 15.26 11.59 9.59
CA SER A 98 15.01 12.84 10.35
C SER A 98 13.68 13.51 10.01
N GLY A 99 13.24 13.46 8.74
CA GLY A 99 11.93 13.96 8.32
C GLY A 99 10.75 13.21 8.93
N ASP A 100 10.89 11.90 9.17
CA ASP A 100 9.85 11.11 9.85
C ASP A 100 9.83 11.38 11.36
N ARG A 101 10.95 11.84 11.95
CA ARG A 101 11.02 12.25 13.36
C ARG A 101 10.20 13.50 13.66
N GLN A 102 9.98 14.37 12.67
CA GLN A 102 9.24 15.62 12.79
C GLN A 102 7.72 15.45 12.68
N ARG A 103 7.22 14.26 12.31
CA ARG A 103 5.78 13.95 12.35
C ARG A 103 5.29 13.82 13.80
N ASN A 104 4.00 14.08 14.01
CA ASN A 104 3.35 13.88 15.30
C ASN A 104 3.68 12.50 15.89
N ALA A 105 4.18 12.47 17.14
CA ALA A 105 4.66 11.26 17.80
C ALA A 105 3.64 10.10 17.78
N LYS A 106 2.33 10.42 17.81
CA LYS A 106 1.24 9.43 17.85
C LYS A 106 1.08 8.55 16.61
N THR A 107 1.57 8.97 15.44
CA THR A 107 1.39 8.24 14.15
C THR A 107 2.72 7.94 13.47
N ARG A 108 3.83 8.13 14.18
CA ARG A 108 5.16 8.00 13.61
C ARG A 108 5.54 6.52 13.43
N PRO A 109 5.93 6.10 12.22
CA PRO A 109 6.57 4.80 12.02
C PRO A 109 8.02 4.84 12.53
N TYR A 110 8.48 3.73 13.11
CA TYR A 110 9.86 3.55 13.56
C TYR A 110 10.62 2.62 12.64
N ASP A 111 11.86 3.01 12.32
CA ASP A 111 12.86 2.10 11.77
C ASP A 111 13.87 1.79 12.87
N VAL A 112 14.07 0.51 13.18
CA VAL A 112 14.95 0.12 14.29
C VAL A 112 16.13 -0.70 13.80
N THR A 113 17.28 -0.48 14.42
CA THR A 113 18.45 -1.37 14.30
C THR A 113 18.64 -2.14 15.59
N ILE A 114 18.62 -3.46 15.51
CA ILE A 114 18.90 -4.39 16.60
C ILE A 114 20.31 -4.94 16.37
N SER A 115 21.19 -4.72 17.33
CA SER A 115 22.61 -5.10 17.24
C SER A 115 23.15 -5.56 18.57
N ALA A 116 24.21 -6.37 18.55
CA ALA A 116 24.90 -6.79 19.75
C ALA A 116 25.37 -5.58 20.58
N ALA A 117 25.31 -5.72 21.89
CA ALA A 117 25.71 -4.69 22.85
C ALA A 117 26.55 -5.28 23.98
N THR A 118 27.36 -4.43 24.60
CA THR A 118 28.11 -4.73 25.82
C THR A 118 27.42 -4.11 27.02
N GLY A 119 27.38 -4.83 28.14
CA GLY A 119 26.79 -4.35 29.40
C GLY A 119 25.38 -4.86 29.71
N ALA A 120 24.79 -4.35 30.79
CA ALA A 120 23.44 -4.71 31.19
C ALA A 120 22.41 -4.08 30.25
N SER A 121 21.34 -4.82 29.95
CA SER A 121 20.19 -4.36 29.17
C SER A 121 18.94 -4.48 30.03
N ALA A 122 18.08 -3.47 30.00
CA ALA A 122 16.79 -3.48 30.69
C ALA A 122 15.70 -4.22 29.89
N ILE A 123 16.04 -4.72 28.69
CA ILE A 123 15.14 -5.53 27.87
C ILE A 123 14.89 -6.86 28.57
N PRO A 124 13.62 -7.28 28.73
CA PRO A 124 13.28 -8.49 29.45
C PRO A 124 13.86 -9.74 28.77
N ARG A 125 14.32 -10.70 29.59
CA ARG A 125 14.65 -12.05 29.14
C ARG A 125 13.43 -12.95 29.26
N VAL A 126 13.15 -13.74 28.24
CA VAL A 126 12.16 -14.82 28.32
C VAL A 126 12.86 -16.05 28.91
N GLY A 127 12.13 -16.91 29.63
CA GLY A 127 12.64 -18.00 30.47
C GLY A 127 13.56 -19.02 29.78
N ALA A 128 13.87 -20.14 30.46
CA ALA A 128 14.90 -21.11 30.04
C ALA A 128 14.83 -21.55 28.56
N ASP A 129 13.62 -21.65 27.99
CA ASP A 129 13.38 -22.01 26.58
C ASP A 129 13.98 -21.02 25.56
N ASN A 130 14.18 -19.76 25.95
CA ASN A 130 14.72 -18.72 25.09
C ASN A 130 16.26 -18.63 25.16
N ALA A 131 16.92 -19.47 25.98
CA ALA A 131 18.39 -19.51 26.06
C ALA A 131 19.05 -20.06 24.78
N ALA A 132 18.31 -20.85 23.99
CA ALA A 132 18.78 -21.42 22.73
C ALA A 132 18.94 -20.38 21.60
N VAL A 133 18.25 -19.24 21.73
CA VAL A 133 18.33 -18.11 20.79
C VAL A 133 19.02 -16.92 21.45
N CYS A 134 19.57 -16.00 20.66
CA CYS A 134 20.13 -14.79 21.24
C CYS A 134 19.03 -13.80 21.65
N PHE A 135 17.94 -13.76 20.87
CA PHE A 135 16.73 -13.00 21.18
C PHE A 135 15.52 -13.51 20.38
N THR A 136 14.34 -13.18 20.88
CA THR A 136 13.05 -13.36 20.21
C THR A 136 12.45 -11.99 19.87
N LEU A 137 12.08 -11.79 18.62
CA LEU A 137 11.40 -10.59 18.12
C LEU A 137 9.92 -10.90 17.86
N GLN A 138 9.04 -10.29 18.65
CA GLN A 138 7.60 -10.30 18.40
C GLN A 138 7.23 -9.17 17.44
N LEU A 139 6.52 -9.49 16.36
CA LEU A 139 6.12 -8.54 15.33
C LEU A 139 4.60 -8.42 15.22
N ALA A 140 4.15 -7.18 15.10
CA ALA A 140 2.77 -6.81 14.80
C ALA A 140 2.63 -6.03 13.48
N THR A 141 3.64 -5.24 13.09
CA THR A 141 3.49 -4.27 11.98
C THR A 141 4.69 -4.08 11.07
N ALA A 142 5.88 -4.53 11.48
CA ALA A 142 7.05 -4.45 10.61
C ALA A 142 6.83 -5.31 9.37
N HIS A 143 7.10 -4.77 8.19
CA HIS A 143 6.97 -5.51 6.94
C HIS A 143 8.23 -5.50 6.09
N GLU A 144 9.30 -4.81 6.51
CA GLU A 144 10.63 -4.95 5.91
C GLU A 144 11.68 -5.31 6.97
N LEU A 145 12.45 -6.37 6.70
CA LEU A 145 13.57 -6.82 7.51
C LEU A 145 14.85 -6.73 6.68
N LEU A 146 15.84 -6.02 7.21
CA LEU A 146 17.19 -6.01 6.68
C LEU A 146 18.04 -6.91 7.57
N LEU A 147 18.69 -7.90 6.98
CA LEU A 147 19.45 -8.91 7.70
C LEU A 147 20.92 -8.79 7.36
N ARG A 148 21.74 -8.70 8.42
CA ARG A 148 23.20 -8.71 8.32
C ARG A 148 23.80 -9.51 9.47
N GLY A 149 24.85 -10.26 9.17
CA GLY A 149 25.67 -10.95 10.14
C GLY A 149 26.05 -12.35 9.68
N ASP A 150 27.30 -12.72 9.97
CA ASP A 150 27.83 -14.00 9.54
C ASP A 150 27.27 -15.14 10.39
N ASN A 151 26.94 -16.25 9.74
CA ASN A 151 26.33 -17.44 10.32
C ASN A 151 25.03 -17.14 11.10
N LEU A 152 24.29 -16.10 10.71
CA LEU A 152 23.00 -15.76 11.28
C LEU A 152 21.93 -16.79 10.90
N LYS A 153 21.20 -17.34 11.89
CA LYS A 153 20.05 -18.23 11.67
C LYS A 153 18.77 -17.53 12.13
N LEU A 154 17.77 -17.43 11.27
CA LEU A 154 16.45 -16.90 11.62
C LEU A 154 15.37 -17.96 11.48
N LEU A 155 14.61 -18.14 12.55
CA LEU A 155 13.36 -18.89 12.54
C LEU A 155 12.18 -17.91 12.57
N PHE A 156 11.33 -17.95 11.54
CA PHE A 156 10.01 -17.32 11.54
C PHE A 156 8.99 -18.38 11.98
N ASP A 157 8.59 -18.35 13.25
CA ASP A 157 7.73 -19.36 13.86
C ASP A 157 6.28 -18.88 13.87
N ARG A 158 5.46 -19.49 12.98
CA ARG A 158 4.01 -19.24 12.82
C ARG A 158 3.66 -17.76 12.69
N VAL A 159 4.47 -17.04 11.94
CA VAL A 159 4.27 -15.62 11.66
C VAL A 159 3.06 -15.44 10.74
N ASP A 160 2.15 -14.58 11.17
CA ASP A 160 0.94 -14.15 10.47
C ASP A 160 0.96 -12.62 10.30
N LEU A 161 1.23 -12.17 9.07
CA LEU A 161 1.37 -10.75 8.71
C LEU A 161 0.91 -10.50 7.27
N PRO A 162 0.36 -9.31 6.94
CA PRO A 162 0.00 -8.99 5.56
C PRO A 162 1.20 -9.03 4.60
N VAL A 163 2.37 -8.61 5.08
CA VAL A 163 3.59 -8.51 4.28
C VAL A 163 4.82 -8.78 5.14
N LEU A 164 5.76 -9.52 4.56
CA LEU A 164 7.12 -9.66 5.06
C LEU A 164 8.10 -9.63 3.88
N ARG A 165 8.89 -8.56 3.79
CA ARG A 165 9.96 -8.40 2.80
C ARG A 165 11.29 -8.48 3.52
N MET A 166 12.23 -9.22 2.95
CA MET A 166 13.54 -9.42 3.52
C MET A 166 14.63 -9.09 2.52
N TYR A 167 15.64 -8.40 3.01
CA TYR A 167 16.85 -8.09 2.27
C TYR A 167 18.03 -8.62 3.06
N VAL A 168 18.71 -9.62 2.53
CA VAL A 168 19.95 -10.11 3.13
C VAL A 168 21.12 -9.46 2.42
N ASN A 169 21.83 -8.59 3.17
CA ASN A 169 22.86 -7.69 2.65
C ASN A 169 24.17 -7.83 3.42
N PRO A 170 25.33 -7.70 2.74
CA PRO A 170 26.26 -8.80 2.54
C PRO A 170 26.61 -9.55 3.83
N SER A 171 26.49 -10.87 3.79
CA SER A 171 26.74 -11.77 4.92
C SER A 171 27.10 -13.17 4.41
N HIS A 172 27.76 -13.95 5.25
CA HIS A 172 28.11 -15.34 4.95
C HIS A 172 27.28 -16.31 5.80
N GLY A 173 26.90 -17.47 5.23
CA GLY A 173 26.33 -18.58 5.99
C GLY A 173 24.96 -18.31 6.64
N VAL A 174 24.18 -17.36 6.10
CA VAL A 174 22.88 -17.01 6.66
C VAL A 174 21.86 -18.12 6.35
N LYS A 175 21.08 -18.54 7.35
CA LYS A 175 20.06 -19.57 7.22
C LYS A 175 18.70 -19.06 7.67
N LEU A 176 17.68 -19.18 6.83
CA LEU A 176 16.33 -18.70 7.12
C LEU A 176 15.34 -19.86 7.03
N TRP A 177 14.51 -20.04 8.06
CA TRP A 177 13.43 -21.02 8.04
C TRP A 177 12.10 -20.37 8.38
N PHE A 178 11.11 -20.54 7.51
CA PHE A 178 9.71 -20.16 7.75
C PHE A 178 8.92 -21.39 8.18
N HIS A 179 8.46 -21.41 9.43
CA HIS A 179 7.71 -22.51 9.99
C HIS A 179 6.23 -22.16 10.08
N ASP A 180 5.39 -22.83 9.29
CA ASP A 180 3.92 -22.73 9.31
C ASP A 180 3.41 -21.28 9.30
N VAL A 181 3.97 -20.46 8.40
CA VAL A 181 3.62 -19.03 8.30
C VAL A 181 2.34 -18.81 7.50
N ARG A 182 1.67 -17.67 7.74
CA ARG A 182 0.54 -17.20 6.94
C ARG A 182 0.79 -15.76 6.50
N LEU A 183 1.19 -15.57 5.25
CA LEU A 183 1.58 -14.24 4.75
C LEU A 183 0.77 -13.84 3.53
N GLY A 184 0.43 -12.56 3.42
CA GLY A 184 -0.05 -12.02 2.14
C GLY A 184 1.09 -12.00 1.12
N LEU A 185 2.17 -11.30 1.44
CA LEU A 185 3.37 -11.22 0.60
C LEU A 185 4.59 -11.70 1.40
N LEU A 186 5.34 -12.66 0.84
CA LEU A 186 6.69 -12.99 1.26
C LEU A 186 7.66 -12.63 0.15
N SER A 187 8.57 -11.68 0.40
CA SER A 187 9.62 -11.30 -0.54
C SER A 187 10.98 -11.58 0.09
N VAL A 188 11.81 -12.39 -0.55
CA VAL A 188 13.17 -12.72 -0.10
C VAL A 188 14.15 -12.29 -1.18
N GLN A 189 14.93 -11.25 -0.89
CA GLN A 189 15.95 -10.74 -1.76
C GLN A 189 17.32 -10.92 -1.11
N SER A 190 18.28 -11.44 -1.87
CA SER A 190 19.62 -11.71 -1.35
C SER A 190 20.70 -11.25 -2.33
N ASN A 191 21.70 -10.54 -1.80
CA ASN A 191 23.00 -10.38 -2.46
C ASN A 191 24.13 -11.06 -1.66
N ALA A 192 23.75 -12.05 -0.83
CA ALA A 192 24.58 -12.70 0.17
C ALA A 192 24.51 -14.23 0.07
N THR A 193 25.43 -14.95 0.71
CA THR A 193 25.34 -16.41 0.80
C THR A 193 24.24 -16.78 1.80
N VAL A 194 23.08 -17.17 1.28
CA VAL A 194 21.87 -17.49 2.06
C VAL A 194 21.33 -18.84 1.66
N VAL A 195 20.91 -19.65 2.63
CA VAL A 195 20.04 -20.80 2.43
C VAL A 195 18.72 -20.52 3.14
N ALA A 196 17.62 -20.41 2.39
CA ALA A 196 16.30 -20.13 2.93
C ALA A 196 15.30 -21.17 2.46
N GLY A 197 14.30 -21.45 3.30
CA GLY A 197 13.18 -22.31 2.93
C GLY A 197 12.06 -22.20 3.94
N GLY A 198 10.97 -22.93 3.72
CA GLY A 198 9.90 -22.97 4.70
C GLY A 198 8.61 -23.59 4.24
N THR A 199 7.64 -23.49 5.13
CA THR A 199 6.31 -24.14 5.14
C THR A 199 5.24 -23.13 5.50
N GLY A 200 4.01 -23.39 5.06
CA GLY A 200 2.85 -22.54 5.32
C GLY A 200 2.18 -22.02 4.06
N GLN A 201 1.47 -20.90 4.19
CA GLN A 201 0.66 -20.30 3.14
C GLN A 201 1.09 -18.86 2.85
N VAL A 202 1.27 -18.56 1.56
CA VAL A 202 1.65 -17.26 1.05
C VAL A 202 0.75 -16.90 -0.13
N GLN A 203 0.19 -15.69 -0.18
CA GLN A 203 -0.55 -15.30 -1.38
C GLN A 203 0.40 -14.93 -2.53
N TRP A 204 1.45 -14.15 -2.25
CA TRP A 204 2.49 -13.75 -3.21
C TRP A 204 3.87 -14.10 -2.68
N LEU A 205 4.55 -15.03 -3.34
CA LEU A 205 5.93 -15.40 -3.07
C LEU A 205 6.85 -14.73 -4.09
N GLN A 206 7.80 -13.93 -3.63
CA GLN A 206 8.78 -13.25 -4.48
C GLN A 206 10.19 -13.63 -4.03
N LEU A 207 10.93 -14.32 -4.89
CA LEU A 207 12.28 -14.78 -4.60
C LEU A 207 13.25 -14.08 -5.54
N ALA A 208 14.29 -13.45 -5.01
CA ALA A 208 15.32 -12.84 -5.82
C ALA A 208 16.72 -13.08 -5.27
N SER A 209 17.67 -13.33 -6.17
CA SER A 209 19.08 -13.32 -5.79
C SER A 209 19.98 -12.71 -6.87
N SER A 210 20.98 -11.98 -6.40
CA SER A 210 22.14 -11.54 -7.18
C SER A 210 23.45 -12.21 -6.76
N GLN A 211 23.38 -13.28 -5.97
CA GLN A 211 24.53 -14.01 -5.45
C GLN A 211 24.49 -15.50 -5.81
N ALA A 212 25.59 -16.01 -6.37
CA ALA A 212 25.66 -17.37 -6.93
C ALA A 212 25.53 -18.47 -5.88
N SER A 213 25.93 -18.20 -4.64
CA SER A 213 25.87 -19.15 -3.52
C SER A 213 24.53 -19.15 -2.77
N THR A 214 23.52 -18.41 -3.25
CA THR A 214 22.19 -18.39 -2.65
C THR A 214 21.38 -19.63 -3.01
N ALA A 215 20.63 -20.18 -2.06
CA ALA A 215 19.58 -21.17 -2.27
C ALA A 215 18.27 -20.73 -1.60
N LEU A 216 17.24 -20.43 -2.38
CA LEU A 216 15.89 -20.07 -1.90
C LEU A 216 14.92 -21.21 -2.22
N LEU A 217 14.68 -22.09 -1.25
CA LEU A 217 14.07 -23.40 -1.42
C LEU A 217 12.67 -23.47 -0.76
N PHE A 218 11.65 -22.96 -1.45
CA PHE A 218 10.27 -22.80 -0.96
C PHE A 218 9.27 -23.77 -1.59
N HIS A 219 9.69 -25.01 -1.90
CA HIS A 219 8.79 -26.01 -2.48
C HIS A 219 7.79 -26.62 -1.49
N ASP A 220 8.02 -26.46 -0.19
CA ASP A 220 7.06 -26.86 0.85
C ASP A 220 6.08 -25.72 1.23
N MET A 221 6.17 -24.57 0.53
CA MET A 221 5.30 -23.41 0.74
C MET A 221 4.14 -23.41 -0.26
N GLU A 222 2.92 -23.18 0.22
CA GLU A 222 1.75 -23.04 -0.63
C GLU A 222 1.60 -21.59 -1.08
N ALA A 223 1.85 -21.34 -2.37
CA ALA A 223 1.76 -20.01 -2.97
C ALA A 223 0.64 -19.93 -4.01
N ARG A 224 -0.18 -18.86 -3.96
CA ARG A 224 -1.13 -18.53 -5.04
C ARG A 224 -0.43 -17.92 -6.24
N HIS A 225 0.49 -16.99 -5.99
CA HIS A 225 1.37 -16.41 -7.00
C HIS A 225 2.82 -16.60 -6.58
N ALA A 226 3.68 -17.03 -7.50
CA ALA A 226 5.11 -17.20 -7.27
C ALA A 226 5.92 -16.51 -8.37
N GLY A 227 6.81 -15.59 -7.98
CA GLY A 227 7.73 -14.91 -8.87
C GLY A 227 9.16 -15.17 -8.45
N VAL A 228 9.99 -15.64 -9.38
CA VAL A 228 11.42 -15.84 -9.16
C VAL A 228 12.21 -14.92 -10.08
N THR A 229 13.25 -14.28 -9.53
CA THR A 229 14.18 -13.42 -10.27
C THR A 229 15.62 -13.75 -9.96
N ALA A 230 16.41 -14.12 -10.96
CA ALA A 230 17.83 -14.35 -10.81
C ALA A 230 18.62 -13.39 -11.69
N THR A 231 19.56 -12.63 -11.11
CA THR A 231 20.45 -11.74 -11.89
C THR A 231 21.84 -12.35 -12.10
N THR A 232 22.17 -13.47 -11.43
CA THR A 232 23.45 -14.17 -11.51
C THR A 232 23.25 -15.69 -11.63
N THR A 233 24.24 -16.39 -12.17
CA THR A 233 24.24 -17.86 -12.31
C THR A 233 24.54 -18.55 -10.98
N GLY A 234 24.22 -19.84 -10.86
CA GLY A 234 24.53 -20.67 -9.69
C GLY A 234 23.54 -20.54 -8.53
N ALA A 235 22.77 -19.45 -8.45
CA ALA A 235 21.69 -19.32 -7.49
C ALA A 235 20.64 -20.41 -7.70
N ARG A 236 20.23 -21.07 -6.61
CA ARG A 236 19.29 -22.20 -6.65
C ARG A 236 17.93 -21.76 -6.12
N PHE A 237 16.88 -22.10 -6.85
CA PHE A 237 15.51 -21.77 -6.46
C PHE A 237 14.62 -23.01 -6.50
N SER A 238 13.68 -23.14 -5.58
CA SER A 238 12.64 -24.15 -5.71
C SER A 238 11.29 -23.65 -5.25
N ILE A 239 10.22 -24.00 -5.96
CA ILE A 239 8.85 -23.59 -5.65
C ILE A 239 7.87 -24.74 -5.89
N ARG A 240 6.69 -24.66 -5.29
CA ARG A 240 5.54 -25.51 -5.59
C ARG A 240 4.65 -24.85 -6.63
N ILE A 241 4.12 -25.63 -7.57
CA ILE A 241 3.07 -25.21 -8.49
C ILE A 241 1.88 -26.16 -8.31
N GLY A 242 0.83 -25.68 -7.64
CA GLY A 242 -0.45 -26.37 -7.51
C GLY A 242 -1.39 -26.09 -8.68
N ALA A 243 -2.62 -26.60 -8.60
CA ALA A 243 -3.64 -26.40 -9.64
C ALA A 243 -3.98 -24.93 -9.89
N ASP A 244 -4.03 -24.13 -8.82
CA ASP A 244 -4.39 -22.71 -8.87
C ASP A 244 -3.19 -21.75 -8.73
N THR A 245 -1.97 -22.28 -8.81
CA THR A 245 -0.76 -21.48 -8.64
C THR A 245 -0.37 -20.80 -9.95
N GLU A 246 -0.29 -19.47 -9.93
CA GLU A 246 0.32 -18.70 -11.01
C GLU A 246 1.81 -18.48 -10.71
N ALA A 247 2.68 -19.21 -11.41
CA ALA A 247 4.12 -19.09 -11.24
C ALA A 247 4.80 -18.47 -12.46
N GLY A 248 5.72 -17.54 -12.24
CA GLY A 248 6.54 -16.91 -13.26
C GLY A 248 8.01 -16.86 -12.87
N TYR A 249 8.88 -16.92 -13.88
CA TYR A 249 10.32 -16.74 -13.71
C TYR A 249 10.83 -15.63 -14.63
N TYR A 250 11.54 -14.66 -14.04
CA TYR A 250 12.18 -13.57 -14.75
C TYR A 250 13.71 -13.63 -14.64
N GLN A 251 14.39 -13.38 -15.75
CA GLN A 251 15.82 -13.23 -15.81
C GLN A 251 16.15 -11.97 -16.64
N PRO A 252 16.85 -10.97 -16.07
CA PRO A 252 17.16 -9.74 -16.79
C PRO A 252 18.16 -9.95 -17.94
N ALA A 253 19.13 -10.85 -17.77
CA ALA A 253 20.05 -11.26 -18.83
C ALA A 253 19.39 -12.39 -19.65
N ARG A 254 19.26 -12.24 -20.96
CA ARG A 254 18.74 -13.33 -21.82
C ARG A 254 19.82 -14.44 -21.87
N ALA A 255 19.60 -15.58 -21.23
CA ALA A 255 20.51 -16.73 -21.29
C ALA A 255 19.95 -17.85 -22.20
N PRO A 256 20.19 -17.83 -23.51
CA PRO A 256 19.75 -18.89 -24.40
C PRO A 256 20.62 -20.15 -24.31
N GLY A 257 20.03 -21.28 -24.69
CA GLY A 257 20.76 -22.54 -24.89
C GLY A 257 21.37 -23.09 -23.60
N ARG A 258 22.65 -23.49 -23.66
CA ARG A 258 23.34 -24.14 -22.53
C ARG A 258 23.47 -23.25 -21.29
N ILE A 259 23.48 -21.93 -21.45
CA ILE A 259 23.60 -20.98 -20.33
C ILE A 259 22.36 -21.04 -19.43
N ALA A 260 21.18 -21.38 -19.98
CA ALA A 260 19.96 -21.56 -19.19
C ALA A 260 20.12 -22.62 -18.09
N LEU A 261 21.01 -23.61 -18.28
CA LEU A 261 21.32 -24.65 -17.29
C LEU A 261 21.96 -24.07 -16.01
N GLU A 262 22.58 -22.90 -16.10
CA GLU A 262 23.22 -22.21 -14.98
C GLU A 262 22.25 -21.35 -14.16
N TYR A 263 20.97 -21.33 -14.53
CA TYR A 263 19.86 -20.71 -13.82
C TYR A 263 18.80 -21.75 -13.43
N PRO A 264 19.17 -22.74 -12.59
CA PRO A 264 18.27 -23.83 -12.28
C PRO A 264 17.13 -23.38 -11.36
N ILE A 265 15.91 -23.83 -11.68
CA ILE A 265 14.76 -23.78 -10.78
C ILE A 265 14.11 -25.16 -10.70
N TRP A 266 13.94 -25.67 -9.48
CA TRP A 266 13.28 -26.94 -9.21
C TRP A 266 11.81 -26.74 -8.89
N ILE A 267 10.96 -27.50 -9.57
CA ILE A 267 9.51 -27.37 -9.48
C ILE A 267 8.93 -28.62 -8.83
N ASP A 268 8.21 -28.41 -7.71
CA ASP A 268 7.30 -29.42 -7.17
C ASP A 268 5.92 -29.23 -7.80
N GLY A 269 5.60 -30.09 -8.77
CA GLY A 269 4.40 -29.98 -9.60
C GLY A 269 4.72 -29.98 -11.11
N PRO A 270 3.74 -29.62 -11.96
CA PRO A 270 3.91 -29.63 -13.41
C PRO A 270 4.88 -28.53 -13.87
N VAL A 271 6.09 -28.95 -14.29
CA VAL A 271 7.15 -28.05 -14.80
C VAL A 271 6.65 -27.13 -15.92
N ALA A 272 5.78 -27.63 -16.80
CA ALA A 272 5.22 -26.89 -17.93
C ALA A 272 4.28 -25.73 -17.52
N ALA A 273 3.80 -25.69 -16.27
CA ALA A 273 2.95 -24.61 -15.76
C ALA A 273 3.75 -23.37 -15.33
N LEU A 274 5.09 -23.47 -15.21
CA LEU A 274 5.93 -22.31 -14.96
C LEU A 274 5.90 -21.38 -16.17
N LYS A 275 5.43 -20.14 -16.00
CA LYS A 275 5.48 -19.12 -17.04
C LYS A 275 6.91 -18.65 -17.23
N VAL A 276 7.56 -19.19 -18.26
CA VAL A 276 8.92 -18.83 -18.66
C VAL A 276 8.88 -18.17 -20.03
N PRO A 277 9.58 -17.04 -20.25
CA PRO A 277 9.82 -16.56 -21.60
C PRO A 277 10.59 -17.62 -22.42
N ALA A 278 10.11 -17.96 -23.62
CA ALA A 278 10.66 -19.05 -24.43
C ALA A 278 12.20 -19.00 -24.54
N GLY A 279 12.86 -20.12 -24.18
CA GLY A 279 14.30 -20.36 -24.38
C GLY A 279 15.27 -19.71 -23.38
N ARG A 280 14.84 -19.33 -22.16
CA ARG A 280 15.69 -18.55 -21.23
C ARG A 280 16.06 -19.19 -19.89
N VAL A 281 15.36 -20.22 -19.44
CA VAL A 281 15.56 -20.82 -18.10
C VAL A 281 15.51 -22.34 -18.23
N ASN A 282 16.20 -23.04 -17.33
CA ASN A 282 16.14 -24.49 -17.21
C ASN A 282 15.27 -24.91 -16.01
N PRO A 283 13.96 -25.08 -16.20
CA PRO A 283 13.09 -25.59 -15.15
C PRO A 283 13.25 -27.11 -15.05
N LEU A 284 13.50 -27.58 -13.84
CA LEU A 284 13.78 -28.98 -13.52
C LEU A 284 12.67 -29.55 -12.64
N PRO A 285 12.30 -30.83 -12.80
CA PRO A 285 11.47 -31.50 -11.81
C PRO A 285 12.19 -31.56 -10.46
N MET A 286 11.43 -31.55 -9.37
CA MET A 286 11.98 -31.70 -8.03
C MET A 286 12.79 -33.00 -7.89
N ASN A 287 13.88 -32.96 -7.11
CA ASN A 287 14.74 -34.11 -6.84
C ASN A 287 15.04 -34.27 -5.34
N ASP A 288 15.63 -35.40 -4.98
CA ASP A 288 15.92 -35.72 -3.57
C ASP A 288 17.01 -34.84 -2.96
N GLU A 289 17.97 -34.34 -3.76
CA GLU A 289 19.02 -33.45 -3.27
C GLU A 289 18.44 -32.15 -2.69
N ILE A 290 17.53 -31.51 -3.42
CA ILE A 290 16.88 -30.27 -2.99
C ILE A 290 15.96 -30.54 -1.79
N ARG A 291 15.18 -31.63 -1.81
CA ARG A 291 14.33 -32.02 -0.66
C ARG A 291 15.17 -32.32 0.59
N ASN A 292 16.28 -33.03 0.46
CA ASN A 292 17.22 -33.29 1.55
C ASN A 292 17.82 -31.99 2.08
N THR A 293 18.25 -31.07 1.20
CA THR A 293 18.80 -29.76 1.59
C THR A 293 17.80 -28.96 2.43
N THR A 294 16.53 -28.90 1.99
CA THR A 294 15.47 -28.21 2.74
C THR A 294 15.16 -28.89 4.08
N ARG A 295 15.12 -30.23 4.13
CA ARG A 295 14.94 -30.98 5.39
C ARG A 295 16.08 -30.74 6.38
N THR A 296 17.32 -30.73 5.92
CA THR A 296 18.50 -30.43 6.76
C THR A 296 18.45 -29.00 7.27
N LEU A 297 18.14 -28.02 6.40
CA LEU A 297 17.94 -26.62 6.80
C LEU A 297 16.89 -26.49 7.91
N ARG A 298 15.73 -27.11 7.72
CA ARG A 298 14.64 -27.13 8.71
C ARG A 298 15.11 -27.67 10.05
N ALA A 299 15.72 -28.87 10.04
CA ALA A 299 16.15 -29.54 11.26
C ALA A 299 17.21 -28.73 12.01
N GLU A 300 18.15 -28.12 11.28
CA GLU A 300 19.18 -27.27 11.86
C GLU A 300 18.60 -26.01 12.52
N VAL A 301 17.79 -25.24 11.79
CA VAL A 301 17.27 -23.96 12.31
C VAL A 301 16.27 -24.20 13.45
N LEU A 302 15.37 -25.17 13.33
CA LEU A 302 14.43 -25.52 14.42
C LEU A 302 15.16 -26.11 15.62
N GLY A 303 16.13 -27.00 15.40
CA GLY A 303 16.91 -27.63 16.46
C GLY A 303 17.70 -26.60 17.28
N LEU A 304 18.33 -25.63 16.60
CA LEU A 304 19.05 -24.53 17.25
C LEU A 304 18.12 -23.54 17.95
N ALA A 305 16.93 -23.30 17.42
CA ALA A 305 16.01 -22.35 18.02
C ALA A 305 15.32 -22.91 19.28
N GLY A 306 15.24 -24.23 19.45
CA GLY A 306 14.58 -24.89 20.58
C GLY A 306 13.04 -24.86 20.50
N PRO A 307 12.34 -25.15 21.62
CA PRO A 307 10.88 -25.08 21.67
C PRO A 307 10.36 -23.64 21.53
N ALA A 308 9.07 -23.49 21.18
CA ALA A 308 8.43 -22.19 21.09
C ALA A 308 8.42 -21.49 22.47
N PRO A 309 8.84 -20.21 22.57
CA PRO A 309 8.91 -19.52 23.85
C PRO A 309 7.52 -19.15 24.35
N SER A 310 7.32 -19.22 25.66
CA SER A 310 6.18 -18.60 26.32
C SER A 310 6.43 -17.10 26.49
N LEU A 311 5.79 -16.27 25.67
CA LEU A 311 5.94 -14.82 25.75
C LEU A 311 5.03 -14.22 26.84
N PRO A 312 5.49 -13.17 27.56
CA PRO A 312 4.65 -12.43 28.49
C PRO A 312 3.36 -11.94 27.82
N ALA A 313 2.27 -11.94 28.58
CA ALA A 313 1.01 -11.36 28.13
C ALA A 313 1.20 -9.89 27.72
N ALA A 314 0.42 -9.47 26.73
CA ALA A 314 0.40 -8.10 26.26
C ALA A 314 0.01 -7.14 27.41
N SER A 315 0.60 -5.95 27.45
CA SER A 315 0.33 -4.95 28.49
C SER A 315 -1.17 -4.57 28.55
N ALA A 316 -1.70 -4.22 29.72
CA ALA A 316 -3.10 -3.80 29.83
C ALA A 316 -3.35 -2.55 28.95
N GLY A 317 -4.08 -2.72 27.84
CA GLY A 317 -4.26 -1.72 26.77
C GLY A 317 -3.90 -2.24 25.37
N SER A 318 -3.15 -3.34 25.27
CA SER A 318 -2.71 -3.95 24.01
C SER A 318 -3.55 -5.15 23.54
N ALA A 319 -4.83 -5.23 23.95
CA ALA A 319 -5.78 -6.27 23.52
C ALA A 319 -5.63 -6.59 22.03
N SER A 320 -5.34 -7.85 21.73
CA SER A 320 -5.21 -8.37 20.37
C SER A 320 -6.59 -8.39 19.70
N PRO A 321 -6.72 -8.15 18.39
CA PRO A 321 -7.86 -8.70 17.67
C PRO A 321 -7.68 -10.22 17.72
N SER A 322 -8.32 -10.88 18.68
CA SER A 322 -8.60 -12.29 18.58
C SER A 322 -9.37 -12.55 17.28
N ALA A 323 -9.22 -13.75 16.72
CA ALA A 323 -9.74 -14.20 15.43
C ALA A 323 -11.29 -14.26 15.33
N SER A 324 -12.01 -13.45 16.08
CA SER A 324 -13.47 -13.44 16.16
C SER A 324 -13.98 -12.04 16.50
N SER A 325 -13.66 -11.07 15.65
CA SER A 325 -14.39 -9.81 15.44
C SER A 325 -13.81 -9.14 14.19
N PRO A 326 -14.54 -9.04 13.06
CA PRO A 326 -14.08 -8.25 11.94
C PRO A 326 -14.29 -6.77 12.30
N THR A 327 -13.34 -6.18 13.03
CA THR A 327 -13.18 -4.73 12.91
C THR A 327 -12.94 -4.47 11.42
N PRO A 328 -13.76 -3.65 10.73
CA PRO A 328 -13.56 -3.41 9.32
C PRO A 328 -12.12 -2.94 9.14
N ALA A 329 -11.33 -3.67 8.35
CA ALA A 329 -10.00 -3.23 8.02
C ALA A 329 -10.11 -1.81 7.44
N PRO A 330 -9.20 -0.88 7.77
CA PRO A 330 -9.23 0.46 7.20
C PRO A 330 -9.34 0.34 5.68
N ILE A 331 -10.30 1.04 5.07
CA ILE A 331 -10.47 1.03 3.62
C ILE A 331 -9.21 1.61 2.99
N SER A 332 -8.58 0.87 2.10
CA SER A 332 -7.35 1.31 1.48
C SER A 332 -7.61 2.50 0.55
N PRO A 333 -6.70 3.49 0.45
CA PRO A 333 -6.79 4.55 -0.57
C PRO A 333 -7.17 4.05 -1.97
N ARG A 334 -6.62 2.91 -2.42
CA ARG A 334 -7.02 2.29 -3.69
C ARG A 334 -8.48 1.82 -3.70
N GLN A 335 -8.90 1.13 -2.64
CA GLN A 335 -10.28 0.68 -2.52
C GLN A 335 -11.25 1.86 -2.42
N ARG A 336 -10.89 2.94 -1.72
CA ARG A 336 -11.67 4.19 -1.70
C ARG A 336 -11.88 4.75 -3.11
N VAL A 337 -10.82 4.81 -3.92
CA VAL A 337 -10.94 5.23 -5.33
C VAL A 337 -11.90 4.30 -6.07
N ALA A 338 -11.77 2.99 -5.90
CA ALA A 338 -12.67 2.04 -6.55
C ALA A 338 -14.14 2.24 -6.14
N ASP A 339 -14.41 2.33 -4.83
CA ASP A 339 -15.76 2.52 -4.28
C ASP A 339 -16.40 3.83 -4.76
N VAL A 340 -15.64 4.93 -4.76
CA VAL A 340 -16.14 6.25 -5.21
C VAL A 340 -16.42 6.27 -6.71
N LEU A 341 -15.61 5.57 -7.51
CA LEU A 341 -15.73 5.52 -8.95
C LEU A 341 -16.71 4.44 -9.45
N GLN A 342 -17.09 3.48 -8.60
CA GLN A 342 -18.02 2.40 -8.96
C GLN A 342 -19.31 2.90 -9.62
N PRO A 343 -19.96 3.99 -9.15
CA PRO A 343 -21.17 4.52 -9.78
C PRO A 343 -20.93 5.17 -11.15
N LEU A 344 -19.68 5.48 -11.51
CA LEU A 344 -19.30 6.07 -12.80
C LEU A 344 -18.95 5.01 -13.85
N LEU A 345 -18.78 3.74 -13.47
CA LEU A 345 -18.53 2.66 -14.41
C LEU A 345 -19.78 2.38 -15.26
N ARG A 346 -19.61 2.29 -16.58
CA ARG A 346 -20.70 1.93 -17.49
C ARG A 346 -21.03 0.43 -17.38
N PRO A 347 -22.24 0.00 -17.77
CA PRO A 347 -22.59 -1.42 -17.78
C PRO A 347 -21.55 -2.26 -18.53
N GLY A 348 -21.13 -3.37 -17.92
CA GLY A 348 -20.10 -4.26 -18.48
C GLY A 348 -18.65 -3.79 -18.25
N MET A 349 -18.43 -2.62 -17.65
CA MET A 349 -17.09 -2.21 -17.21
C MET A 349 -16.77 -2.76 -15.83
N THR A 350 -15.49 -3.11 -15.61
CA THR A 350 -14.95 -3.50 -14.32
C THR A 350 -13.65 -2.78 -14.06
N LEU A 351 -13.45 -2.23 -12.86
CA LEU A 351 -12.17 -1.73 -12.39
C LEU A 351 -11.44 -2.84 -11.62
N GLY A 352 -10.31 -3.31 -12.14
CA GLY A 352 -9.54 -4.40 -11.52
C GLY A 352 -8.35 -3.91 -10.70
N LYS A 353 -7.72 -2.81 -11.13
CA LYS A 353 -6.48 -2.30 -10.54
C LYS A 353 -6.43 -0.78 -10.50
N VAL A 354 -5.88 -0.26 -9.40
CA VAL A 354 -5.65 1.16 -9.17
C VAL A 354 -4.20 1.37 -8.75
N ASP A 355 -3.40 1.97 -9.63
CA ASP A 355 -2.06 2.45 -9.27
C ASP A 355 -2.17 3.90 -8.77
N LEU A 356 -1.45 4.25 -7.70
CA LEU A 356 -1.46 5.60 -7.13
C LEU A 356 -0.03 6.17 -7.11
N TRP A 357 0.08 7.47 -7.37
CA TRP A 357 1.29 8.27 -7.16
C TRP A 357 0.88 9.67 -6.68
N ASN A 358 1.85 10.55 -6.41
CA ASN A 358 1.57 11.87 -5.88
C ASN A 358 0.63 12.67 -6.80
N GLY A 359 -0.55 13.04 -6.30
CA GLY A 359 -1.56 13.81 -7.02
C GLY A 359 -2.28 13.07 -8.15
N GLY A 360 -2.12 11.75 -8.29
CA GLY A 360 -2.73 11.02 -9.42
C GLY A 360 -2.67 9.50 -9.33
N GLY A 361 -3.09 8.86 -10.40
CA GLY A 361 -3.14 7.40 -10.48
C GLY A 361 -3.47 6.85 -11.86
N ALA A 362 -3.40 5.53 -12.01
CA ALA A 362 -3.86 4.82 -13.20
C ALA A 362 -4.98 3.86 -12.80
N LEU A 363 -6.05 3.87 -13.57
CA LEU A 363 -7.20 3.00 -13.44
C LEU A 363 -7.12 1.96 -14.55
N GLU A 364 -7.06 0.69 -14.17
CA GLU A 364 -6.96 -0.44 -15.09
C GLU A 364 -8.13 -1.39 -14.92
N GLY A 365 -8.68 -1.86 -16.04
CA GLY A 365 -9.91 -2.64 -16.02
C GLY A 365 -10.27 -3.22 -17.36
N ARG A 366 -11.50 -3.74 -17.42
CA ARG A 366 -12.11 -4.31 -18.62
C ARG A 366 -13.36 -3.54 -18.98
N ALA A 367 -13.63 -3.42 -20.27
CA ALA A 367 -14.78 -2.73 -20.84
C ALA A 367 -15.34 -3.53 -22.03
N PRO A 368 -16.64 -3.37 -22.33
CA PRO A 368 -17.26 -4.03 -23.48
C PRO A 368 -16.66 -3.55 -24.81
N ASP A 369 -16.28 -2.27 -24.90
CA ASP A 369 -15.71 -1.67 -26.10
C ASP A 369 -14.88 -0.41 -25.79
N GLU A 370 -14.28 0.17 -26.84
CA GLU A 370 -13.45 1.38 -26.75
C GLU A 370 -14.28 2.64 -26.42
N VAL A 371 -15.54 2.69 -26.83
CA VAL A 371 -16.43 3.84 -26.65
C VAL A 371 -16.75 4.00 -25.16
N ALA A 372 -17.08 2.90 -24.48
CA ALA A 372 -17.31 2.86 -23.05
C ALA A 372 -16.12 3.40 -22.26
N VAL A 373 -14.88 3.09 -22.67
CA VAL A 373 -13.66 3.60 -22.02
C VAL A 373 -13.52 5.12 -22.22
N ARG A 374 -13.76 5.62 -23.44
CA ARG A 374 -13.68 7.06 -23.74
C ARG A 374 -14.76 7.86 -23.01
N ASP A 375 -15.96 7.30 -22.89
CA ASP A 375 -17.06 7.92 -22.15
C ASP A 375 -16.80 7.90 -20.64
N PHE A 376 -16.29 6.80 -20.08
CA PHE A 376 -15.83 6.77 -18.69
C PHE A 376 -14.78 7.84 -18.39
N ALA A 377 -13.78 8.01 -19.28
CA ALA A 377 -12.78 9.07 -19.12
C ALA A 377 -13.38 10.49 -19.20
N ARG A 378 -14.47 10.68 -19.94
CA ARG A 378 -15.23 11.94 -20.01
C ARG A 378 -16.02 12.19 -18.73
N ASP A 379 -16.74 11.17 -18.26
CA ASP A 379 -17.54 11.22 -17.03
C ASP A 379 -16.65 11.52 -15.82
N LEU A 380 -15.44 10.93 -15.77
CA LEU A 380 -14.43 11.23 -14.76
C LEU A 380 -14.11 12.73 -14.71
N LYS A 381 -13.86 13.38 -15.86
CA LYS A 381 -13.57 14.83 -15.89
C LYS A 381 -14.74 15.68 -15.39
N GLN A 382 -15.97 15.19 -15.53
CA GLN A 382 -17.19 15.89 -15.13
C GLN A 382 -17.64 15.55 -13.70
N SER A 383 -17.02 14.56 -13.07
CA SER A 383 -17.43 14.03 -11.77
C SER A 383 -17.13 14.92 -10.57
N GLY A 384 -16.17 15.84 -10.70
CA GLY A 384 -15.62 16.58 -9.56
C GLY A 384 -14.71 15.74 -8.65
N GLU A 385 -14.27 14.55 -9.08
CA GLU A 385 -13.33 13.69 -8.34
C GLU A 385 -11.87 13.82 -8.82
N VAL A 386 -11.69 14.16 -10.09
CA VAL A 386 -10.37 14.26 -10.74
C VAL A 386 -10.23 15.58 -11.48
N ARG A 387 -9.01 16.14 -11.49
CA ARG A 387 -8.63 17.32 -12.27
C ARG A 387 -8.58 17.02 -13.76
N SER A 388 -8.12 15.82 -14.10
CA SER A 388 -7.99 15.37 -15.49
C SER A 388 -8.03 13.85 -15.57
N ALA A 389 -8.58 13.34 -16.66
CA ALA A 389 -8.50 11.94 -17.04
C ALA A 389 -8.04 11.80 -18.51
N GLN A 390 -7.16 10.84 -18.78
CA GLN A 390 -6.65 10.57 -20.12
C GLN A 390 -6.58 9.07 -20.35
N VAL A 391 -7.17 8.60 -21.44
CA VAL A 391 -6.98 7.22 -21.89
C VAL A 391 -5.52 7.05 -22.33
N ALA A 392 -4.78 6.20 -21.64
CA ALA A 392 -3.40 5.90 -21.97
C ALA A 392 -3.27 4.66 -22.86
N ARG A 393 -4.11 3.64 -22.63
CA ARG A 393 -4.06 2.39 -23.38
C ARG A 393 -5.44 1.77 -23.50
N ILE A 394 -5.74 1.22 -24.67
CA ILE A 394 -6.84 0.27 -24.89
C ILE A 394 -6.28 -0.88 -25.72
N GLN A 395 -6.42 -2.11 -25.25
CA GLN A 395 -6.02 -3.32 -25.96
C GLN A 395 -7.20 -4.29 -25.98
N ARG A 396 -7.48 -4.91 -27.13
CA ARG A 396 -8.48 -5.97 -27.22
C ARG A 396 -7.81 -7.31 -27.01
N ASN A 397 -8.42 -8.15 -26.17
CA ASN A 397 -8.04 -9.55 -26.08
C ASN A 397 -8.72 -10.38 -27.20
N GLU A 398 -8.34 -11.65 -27.32
CA GLU A 398 -8.87 -12.57 -28.33
C GLU A 398 -10.40 -12.77 -28.22
N SER A 399 -10.97 -12.58 -27.04
CA SER A 399 -12.43 -12.62 -26.80
C SER A 399 -13.17 -11.31 -27.14
N GLY A 400 -12.47 -10.30 -27.67
CA GLY A 400 -13.05 -9.02 -28.05
C GLY A 400 -13.27 -8.01 -26.92
N VAL A 401 -12.97 -8.38 -25.66
CA VAL A 401 -13.06 -7.51 -24.48
C VAL A 401 -11.91 -6.50 -24.50
N ALA A 402 -12.23 -5.24 -24.22
CA ALA A 402 -11.25 -4.16 -24.18
C ALA A 402 -10.63 -4.04 -22.78
N GLU A 403 -9.34 -4.29 -22.66
CA GLU A 403 -8.55 -3.94 -21.49
C GLU A 403 -8.07 -2.50 -21.60
N TYR A 404 -8.35 -1.69 -20.58
CA TYR A 404 -8.05 -0.26 -20.60
C TYR A 404 -7.10 0.17 -19.49
N ARG A 405 -6.41 1.29 -19.73
CA ARG A 405 -5.67 2.07 -18.75
C ARG A 405 -6.03 3.55 -18.90
N VAL A 406 -6.57 4.15 -17.85
CA VAL A 406 -6.90 5.59 -17.78
C VAL A 406 -6.02 6.25 -16.72
N MET A 407 -5.26 7.26 -17.11
CA MET A 407 -4.45 8.09 -16.23
C MET A 407 -5.30 9.21 -15.65
N VAL A 408 -5.24 9.43 -14.34
CA VAL A 408 -6.00 10.46 -13.64
C VAL A 408 -5.08 11.32 -12.78
N ASN A 409 -5.43 12.60 -12.65
CA ASN A 409 -4.88 13.48 -11.62
C ASN A 409 -6.00 13.81 -10.64
N PHE A 410 -5.78 13.56 -9.36
CA PHE A 410 -6.75 13.83 -8.31
C PHE A 410 -6.78 15.31 -7.94
N LEU A 411 -7.80 15.69 -7.17
CA LEU A 411 -7.97 17.03 -6.62
C LEU A 411 -7.29 17.19 -5.26
N CYS A 412 -6.47 16.23 -4.84
CA CYS A 412 -5.74 16.19 -3.58
C CYS A 412 -4.40 15.49 -3.82
N ALA A 413 -3.44 15.64 -2.90
CA ALA A 413 -2.14 14.99 -3.06
C ALA A 413 -2.24 13.46 -2.88
N ALA A 414 -3.15 12.97 -2.02
CA ALA A 414 -3.51 11.56 -1.91
C ALA A 414 -5.01 11.36 -1.62
N PRO A 415 -5.63 10.23 -2.04
CA PRO A 415 -7.00 9.90 -1.68
C PRO A 415 -7.24 9.94 -0.17
N GLY A 416 -8.32 10.60 0.26
CA GLY A 416 -8.63 10.86 1.66
C GLY A 416 -8.08 12.19 2.20
N GLU A 417 -7.13 12.82 1.51
CA GLU A 417 -6.65 14.16 1.89
C GLU A 417 -7.55 15.27 1.36
N ARG A 418 -7.34 16.47 1.91
CA ARG A 418 -8.14 17.66 1.60
C ARG A 418 -8.05 18.01 0.12
N SER A 419 -9.21 18.24 -0.49
CA SER A 419 -9.30 18.75 -1.85
C SER A 419 -8.71 20.16 -1.97
N VAL A 420 -8.02 20.43 -3.09
CA VAL A 420 -7.56 21.75 -3.49
C VAL A 420 -8.71 22.64 -3.97
N CYS A 421 -9.83 22.03 -4.36
CA CYS A 421 -11.01 22.72 -4.85
C CYS A 421 -11.78 23.41 -3.73
N LEU A 422 -12.45 24.52 -4.05
CA LEU A 422 -13.38 25.18 -3.16
C LEU A 422 -14.54 24.22 -2.80
N PRO A 423 -14.81 23.92 -1.52
CA PRO A 423 -15.98 23.15 -1.14
C PRO A 423 -17.26 23.93 -1.44
N ALA A 424 -18.21 23.31 -2.13
CA ALA A 424 -19.50 23.90 -2.42
C ALA A 424 -20.57 22.81 -2.63
N ALA A 425 -21.83 23.17 -2.42
CA ALA A 425 -22.96 22.33 -2.79
C ALA A 425 -23.36 22.58 -4.25
N GLY A 426 -23.77 21.53 -4.96
CA GLY A 426 -24.22 21.59 -6.36
C GLY A 426 -23.22 21.02 -7.36
N SER A 427 -23.56 21.11 -8.64
CA SER A 427 -22.79 20.56 -9.78
C SER A 427 -21.85 21.57 -10.44
N SER A 428 -21.87 22.84 -10.02
CA SER A 428 -21.02 23.92 -10.56
C SER A 428 -20.87 25.03 -9.53
N TYR A 429 -19.80 25.81 -9.65
CA TYR A 429 -19.62 27.02 -8.85
C TYR A 429 -20.55 28.15 -9.29
N THR A 430 -21.09 28.88 -8.32
CA THR A 430 -21.85 30.11 -8.57
C THR A 430 -20.96 31.33 -8.41
N GLN A 431 -21.32 32.43 -9.10
CA GLN A 431 -20.67 33.73 -8.97
C GLN A 431 -20.52 34.15 -7.50
N GLN A 432 -21.58 34.01 -6.70
CA GLN A 432 -21.61 34.39 -5.29
C GLN A 432 -20.63 33.57 -4.44
N GLN A 433 -20.48 32.27 -4.70
CA GLN A 433 -19.52 31.42 -3.98
C GLN A 433 -18.07 31.83 -4.28
N ILE A 434 -17.76 32.12 -5.55
CA ILE A 434 -16.43 32.59 -5.95
C ILE A 434 -16.12 33.93 -5.31
N GLU A 435 -17.06 34.87 -5.33
CA GLU A 435 -16.88 36.18 -4.69
C GLU A 435 -16.65 36.07 -3.18
N ALA A 436 -17.45 35.26 -2.49
CA ALA A 436 -17.32 35.06 -1.05
C ALA A 436 -15.98 34.45 -0.65
N ALA A 437 -15.43 33.54 -1.48
CA ALA A 437 -14.14 32.93 -1.23
C ALA A 437 -12.94 33.85 -1.58
N LEU A 438 -13.08 34.69 -2.60
CA LEU A 438 -11.99 35.53 -3.12
C LEU A 438 -11.83 36.86 -2.36
N ARG A 439 -12.94 37.51 -1.99
CA ARG A 439 -12.93 38.83 -1.34
C ARG A 439 -12.08 38.90 -0.06
N PRO A 440 -12.09 37.90 0.86
CA PRO A 440 -11.28 37.97 2.08
C PRO A 440 -9.77 37.93 1.85
N VAL A 441 -9.33 37.36 0.71
CA VAL A 441 -7.90 37.22 0.37
C VAL A 441 -7.37 38.47 -0.35
N LEU A 442 -8.26 39.16 -1.07
CA LEU A 442 -8.00 40.50 -1.61
C LEU A 442 -8.03 41.49 -0.45
N ALA A 443 -6.87 41.99 -0.03
CA ALA A 443 -6.78 42.79 1.20
C ALA A 443 -7.58 44.10 1.14
N PRO A 444 -7.86 44.72 2.31
CA PRO A 444 -8.71 45.92 2.39
C PRO A 444 -8.21 47.10 1.57
N GLN A 445 -6.91 47.17 1.27
CA GLN A 445 -6.32 48.24 0.46
C GLN A 445 -6.71 48.16 -1.03
N VAL A 446 -7.29 47.03 -1.47
CA VAL A 446 -7.70 46.80 -2.86
C VAL A 446 -9.19 47.07 -3.00
N GLN A 447 -9.55 48.10 -3.78
CA GLN A 447 -10.95 48.34 -4.12
C GLN A 447 -11.36 47.42 -5.28
N VAL A 448 -12.06 46.34 -4.94
CA VAL A 448 -12.57 45.38 -5.93
C VAL A 448 -13.76 46.00 -6.67
N ALA A 449 -13.59 46.26 -7.97
CA ALA A 449 -14.62 46.79 -8.83
C ALA A 449 -15.50 45.68 -9.41
N GLN A 450 -14.88 44.55 -9.79
CA GLN A 450 -15.58 43.43 -10.41
C GLN A 450 -14.87 42.12 -10.09
N ILE A 451 -15.64 41.09 -9.74
CA ILE A 451 -15.24 39.69 -9.84
C ILE A 451 -16.24 39.06 -10.80
N GLU A 452 -15.80 38.23 -11.73
CA GLU A 452 -16.68 37.60 -12.71
C GLU A 452 -16.19 36.19 -13.04
N LEU A 453 -17.02 35.18 -12.80
CA LEU A 453 -16.85 33.83 -13.27
C LEU A 453 -17.34 33.77 -14.71
N THR A 454 -16.51 33.27 -15.62
CA THR A 454 -16.90 33.11 -17.03
C THR A 454 -18.07 32.15 -17.17
N SER A 455 -18.87 32.31 -18.23
CA SER A 455 -20.06 31.49 -18.49
C SER A 455 -19.77 29.99 -18.63
N ASP A 456 -18.55 29.62 -19.01
CA ASP A 456 -18.07 28.23 -19.06
C ASP A 456 -17.56 27.70 -17.71
N GLY A 457 -17.54 28.55 -16.67
CA GLY A 457 -17.07 28.22 -15.32
C GLY A 457 -15.57 27.98 -15.22
N THR A 458 -14.78 28.27 -16.27
CA THR A 458 -13.35 27.88 -16.31
C THR A 458 -12.41 28.96 -15.80
N ARG A 459 -12.86 30.22 -15.70
CA ARG A 459 -12.00 31.36 -15.39
C ARG A 459 -12.69 32.37 -14.48
N VAL A 460 -11.89 33.01 -13.65
CA VAL A 460 -12.32 34.12 -12.79
C VAL A 460 -11.57 35.38 -13.21
N LEU A 461 -12.31 36.42 -13.58
CA LEU A 461 -11.80 37.74 -13.86
C LEU A 461 -11.96 38.60 -12.61
N VAL A 462 -10.88 39.28 -12.22
CA VAL A 462 -10.84 40.22 -11.10
C VAL A 462 -10.40 41.56 -11.66
N LYS A 463 -11.18 42.61 -11.42
CA LYS A 463 -10.82 43.99 -11.71
C LYS A 463 -10.96 44.83 -10.45
N GLY A 464 -10.05 45.77 -10.28
CA GLY A 464 -10.10 46.68 -9.15
C GLY A 464 -9.14 47.84 -9.28
N ARG A 465 -9.10 48.64 -8.22
CA ARG A 465 -8.20 49.79 -8.06
C ARG A 465 -7.30 49.61 -6.86
N ALA A 466 -6.01 49.84 -7.07
CA ALA A 466 -4.96 49.75 -6.06
C ALA A 466 -3.65 50.31 -6.62
N SER A 467 -2.69 50.63 -5.73
CA SER A 467 -1.32 50.85 -6.15
C SER A 467 -0.74 49.58 -6.78
N GLU A 468 0.27 49.71 -7.65
CA GLU A 468 0.91 48.54 -8.28
C GLU A 468 1.45 47.54 -7.23
N ALA A 469 2.05 48.06 -6.15
CA ALA A 469 2.59 47.24 -5.07
C ALA A 469 1.49 46.45 -4.33
N ASP A 470 0.37 47.11 -4.00
CA ASP A 470 -0.75 46.47 -3.31
C ASP A 470 -1.47 45.46 -4.20
N ALA A 471 -1.65 45.78 -5.48
CA ALA A 471 -2.22 44.87 -6.47
C ALA A 471 -1.36 43.61 -6.59
N ARG A 472 -0.04 43.76 -6.73
CA ARG A 472 0.89 42.62 -6.82
C ARG A 472 0.87 41.75 -5.56
N ALA A 473 0.89 42.37 -4.38
CA ALA A 473 0.82 41.64 -3.11
C ALA A 473 -0.53 40.89 -2.94
N ALA A 474 -1.64 41.48 -3.36
CA ALA A 474 -2.95 40.83 -3.33
C ALA A 474 -3.03 39.64 -4.30
N LEU A 475 -2.54 39.79 -5.53
CA LEU A 475 -2.52 38.70 -6.51
C LEU A 475 -1.61 37.55 -6.06
N GLU A 476 -0.49 37.83 -5.39
CA GLU A 476 0.36 36.77 -4.82
C GLU A 476 -0.27 36.08 -3.61
N ARG A 477 -1.04 36.78 -2.77
CA ARG A 477 -1.85 36.13 -1.74
C ARG A 477 -2.88 35.19 -2.35
N VAL A 478 -3.57 35.62 -3.41
CA VAL A 478 -4.51 34.74 -4.14
C VAL A 478 -3.80 33.49 -4.62
N ARG A 479 -2.63 33.64 -5.27
CA ARG A 479 -1.85 32.50 -5.78
C ARG A 479 -1.37 31.54 -4.68
N THR A 480 -1.03 32.06 -3.51
CA THR A 480 -0.47 31.26 -2.41
C THR A 480 -1.52 30.66 -1.49
N GLN A 481 -2.67 31.33 -1.31
CA GLN A 481 -3.71 30.93 -0.36
C GLN A 481 -4.91 30.22 -1.00
N LEU A 482 -5.13 30.39 -2.31
CA LEU A 482 -6.28 29.83 -3.02
C LEU A 482 -5.83 28.79 -4.06
N PRO A 483 -5.57 27.53 -3.64
CA PRO A 483 -5.05 26.47 -4.53
C PRO A 483 -6.05 26.02 -5.61
N TRP A 484 -7.31 26.45 -5.53
CA TRP A 484 -8.32 26.22 -6.58
C TRP A 484 -8.23 27.22 -7.74
N LEU A 485 -7.32 28.20 -7.69
CA LEU A 485 -7.00 29.12 -8.77
C LEU A 485 -5.58 28.91 -9.29
N GLU A 486 -5.46 28.77 -10.61
CA GLU A 486 -4.22 28.45 -11.29
C GLU A 486 -3.85 29.49 -12.33
N GLY A 487 -2.60 29.94 -12.27
CA GLY A 487 -2.06 30.91 -13.22
C GLY A 487 -2.80 32.24 -13.20
N SER A 488 -2.10 33.30 -13.51
CA SER A 488 -2.75 34.59 -13.72
C SER A 488 -2.12 35.30 -14.91
N SER A 489 -2.96 35.80 -15.81
CA SER A 489 -2.56 36.89 -16.68
C SER A 489 -3.06 38.17 -16.05
N SER A 490 -2.16 39.05 -15.65
CA SER A 490 -2.51 40.35 -15.05
C SER A 490 -2.08 41.49 -15.95
N SER A 491 -2.93 42.52 -16.04
CA SER A 491 -2.58 43.82 -16.60
C SER A 491 -2.66 44.86 -15.50
N MET A 492 -1.67 45.75 -15.43
CA MET A 492 -1.63 46.85 -14.49
C MET A 492 -1.63 48.16 -15.29
N GLY A 493 -2.57 49.04 -14.97
CA GLY A 493 -2.65 50.41 -15.47
C GLY A 493 -2.47 51.40 -14.31
N LYS A 494 -2.63 52.70 -14.58
CA LYS A 494 -2.55 53.73 -13.54
C LYS A 494 -3.71 53.57 -12.55
N ASP A 495 -3.39 53.10 -11.34
CA ASP A 495 -4.32 52.84 -10.23
C ASP A 495 -5.43 51.81 -10.53
N GLU A 496 -5.32 51.05 -11.61
CA GLU A 496 -6.26 49.99 -12.00
C GLU A 496 -5.51 48.69 -12.31
N PHE A 497 -6.09 47.56 -11.94
CA PHE A 497 -5.55 46.25 -12.31
C PHE A 497 -6.66 45.33 -12.81
N SER A 498 -6.29 44.42 -13.69
CA SER A 498 -7.10 43.27 -14.05
C SER A 498 -6.28 42.00 -13.93
N ALA A 499 -6.88 40.93 -13.44
CA ALA A 499 -6.27 39.61 -13.36
C ALA A 499 -7.27 38.55 -13.78
N ARG A 500 -6.81 37.61 -14.61
CA ARG A 500 -7.60 36.46 -15.02
C ARG A 500 -6.95 35.20 -14.48
N PHE A 501 -7.69 34.48 -13.65
CA PHE A 501 -7.29 33.21 -13.06
C PHE A 501 -8.01 32.06 -13.74
N ARG A 502 -7.33 30.91 -13.89
CA ARG A 502 -7.99 29.68 -14.32
C ARG A 502 -8.50 28.93 -13.09
N MET A 503 -9.70 28.36 -13.17
CA MET A 503 -10.20 27.45 -12.16
C MET A 503 -9.46 26.10 -12.26
N ALA A 504 -8.89 25.64 -11.15
CA ALA A 504 -8.35 24.28 -11.05
C ALA A 504 -9.47 23.23 -11.20
N CYS A 505 -10.67 23.59 -10.75
CA CYS A 505 -11.85 22.73 -10.70
C CYS A 505 -13.07 23.51 -11.19
N THR A 506 -13.84 22.95 -12.13
CA THR A 506 -15.10 23.55 -12.58
C THR A 506 -16.32 22.97 -11.86
N VAL A 507 -16.13 21.82 -11.19
CA VAL A 507 -17.15 21.11 -10.42
C VAL A 507 -16.68 21.00 -8.96
N PRO A 508 -17.55 21.30 -7.98
CA PRO A 508 -17.22 21.11 -6.56
C PRO A 508 -16.88 19.65 -6.21
N PRO A 509 -15.96 19.43 -5.26
CA PRO A 509 -15.64 18.07 -4.81
C PRO A 509 -16.83 17.44 -4.08
N ARG A 510 -17.04 16.13 -4.28
CA ARG A 510 -18.12 15.38 -3.62
C ARG A 510 -17.83 15.20 -2.14
N SER A 511 -18.87 15.27 -1.31
CA SER A 511 -18.74 15.13 0.15
C SER A 511 -18.23 13.75 0.59
N GLN A 512 -18.57 12.70 -0.15
CA GLN A 512 -18.02 11.35 -0.02
C GLN A 512 -17.19 10.98 -1.26
N GLY A 513 -16.29 11.89 -1.66
CA GLY A 513 -15.43 11.72 -2.83
C GLY A 513 -14.08 11.05 -2.52
N ILE A 514 -13.23 11.02 -3.54
CA ILE A 514 -11.84 10.56 -3.44
C ILE A 514 -11.06 11.47 -2.49
N CYS A 515 -11.28 12.78 -2.60
CA CYS A 515 -10.67 13.80 -1.76
C CYS A 515 -11.68 14.31 -0.72
N THR A 516 -11.21 14.64 0.48
CA THR A 516 -12.07 15.15 1.55
C THR A 516 -12.35 16.64 1.38
N THR A 517 -13.59 17.04 1.71
CA THR A 517 -14.04 18.45 1.66
C THR A 517 -13.85 19.18 2.99
N GLU A 518 -13.58 18.44 4.06
CA GLU A 518 -13.29 18.95 5.41
C GLU A 518 -11.78 18.87 5.69
N GLY A 519 -11.23 19.84 6.42
CA GLY A 519 -9.88 19.70 6.97
C GLY A 519 -9.89 18.60 8.02
N SER A 520 -9.17 17.50 7.80
CA SER A 520 -9.06 16.43 8.80
C SER A 520 -8.27 16.92 10.02
N GLY A 521 -8.97 17.55 10.96
CA GLY A 521 -8.54 17.73 12.33
C GLY A 521 -9.42 16.88 13.24
N ARG A 522 -9.13 15.59 13.33
CA ARG A 522 -9.46 14.74 14.48
C ARG A 522 -8.36 13.73 14.70
#